data_AF-A0A958EMK3-F1
#
_entry.id   AF-A0A958EMK3-F1
#
_cell.length_a   1.000
_cell.length_b   1.000
_cell.length_c   1.000
_cell.angle_alpha   90.00
_cell.angle_beta   90.00
_cell.angle_gamma   90.00
#
_symmetry.space_group_name_H-M   'P 1'
#
loop_
_entity.id
_entity.type
_entity.pdbx_description
1 polymer ?
#
loop_
_entity_poly.entity_id
_entity_poly.type
_entity_poly.pdbx_seq_one_letter_code
_entity_poly.pdbx_strand_id
1 'polypeptide(L)'
;TAWFITISTLVSIALLIYFYRRQIRKKIERVREIEEIRATENERIRRKTADDFHDEMGNKLTRIRVLCDLILRKLSNNSSEEVVNLLQSISENSQHLYNGTRDFIWSIDPNNDSFYELAIRMKDFADEFFDNTGIDFHVRGISRILDNVQLSLDKRRQILLIFKEAMTNILKHSRAKTVTLEFRQRRGHFAVSLSDDGIGFDTAITEGQGLRSIRSRANKIDGILSITSDQHGTKIVFTDSQETTALLYEHTTERDEND
;
A
#
# COMPACT_ATOMS: atom_id res chain seq x y z
N THR A 1 56.91 -11.03 -43.57
CA THR A 1 57.78 -10.01 -42.95
C THR A 1 57.16 -9.58 -41.62
N ALA A 2 57.98 -9.17 -40.63
CA ALA A 2 57.48 -8.79 -39.30
C ALA A 2 56.43 -7.68 -39.33
N TRP A 3 56.55 -6.72 -40.25
CA TRP A 3 55.59 -5.61 -40.41
C TRP A 3 54.16 -6.05 -40.77
N PHE A 4 54.00 -7.19 -41.47
CA PHE A 4 52.68 -7.70 -41.84
C PHE A 4 51.94 -8.29 -40.63
N ILE A 5 52.67 -9.02 -39.77
CA ILE A 5 52.12 -9.65 -38.56
C ILE A 5 51.68 -8.58 -37.55
N THR A 6 52.46 -7.50 -37.39
CA THR A 6 52.08 -6.38 -36.50
C THR A 6 50.83 -5.65 -36.99
N ILE A 7 50.69 -5.43 -38.30
CA ILE A 7 49.46 -4.81 -38.85
C ILE A 7 48.26 -5.75 -38.69
N SER A 8 48.42 -7.03 -39.01
CA SER A 8 47.34 -8.02 -38.89
C SER A 8 46.83 -8.14 -37.45
N THR A 9 47.73 -8.20 -36.47
CA THR A 9 47.36 -8.25 -35.04
C THR A 9 46.65 -6.98 -34.56
N LEU A 10 47.12 -5.79 -34.96
CA LEU A 10 46.44 -4.53 -34.64
C LEU A 10 45.03 -4.46 -35.24
N VAL A 11 44.87 -4.91 -36.49
CA VAL A 11 43.55 -4.97 -37.13
C VAL A 11 42.63 -5.96 -36.42
N SER A 12 43.12 -7.14 -36.04
CA SER A 12 42.35 -8.12 -35.27
C SER A 12 41.90 -7.57 -33.91
N ILE A 13 42.78 -6.87 -33.19
CA ILE A 13 42.45 -6.21 -31.91
C ILE A 13 41.42 -5.10 -32.12
N ALA A 14 41.59 -4.27 -33.15
CA ALA A 14 40.64 -3.20 -33.48
C ALA A 14 39.25 -3.77 -33.81
N LEU A 15 39.18 -4.87 -34.55
CA LEU A 15 37.93 -5.59 -34.84
C LEU A 15 37.30 -6.15 -33.56
N LEU A 16 38.07 -6.80 -32.68
CA LEU A 16 37.57 -7.29 -31.39
C LEU A 16 36.98 -6.16 -30.54
N ILE A 17 37.69 -5.04 -30.41
CA ILE A 17 37.21 -3.85 -29.68
C ILE A 17 35.94 -3.30 -30.33
N TYR A 18 35.89 -3.22 -31.66
CA TYR A 18 34.72 -2.77 -32.41
C TYR A 18 33.50 -3.66 -32.14
N PHE A 19 33.65 -4.99 -32.23
CA PHE A 19 32.57 -5.94 -31.95
C PHE A 19 32.12 -5.89 -30.48
N TYR A 20 33.06 -5.80 -29.54
CA TYR A 20 32.76 -5.67 -28.11
C TYR A 20 31.97 -4.38 -27.82
N ARG A 21 32.43 -3.24 -28.34
CA ARG A 21 31.72 -1.95 -28.23
C ARG A 21 30.34 -2.00 -28.88
N ARG A 22 30.19 -2.68 -30.01
CA ARG A 22 28.89 -2.86 -30.68
C ARG A 22 27.93 -3.70 -29.84
N GLN A 23 28.40 -4.77 -29.19
CA GLN A 23 27.58 -5.58 -28.28
C GLN A 23 27.12 -4.78 -27.06
N ILE A 24 28.01 -4.01 -26.45
CA ILE A 24 27.66 -3.14 -25.32
C ILE A 24 26.61 -2.12 -25.72
N ARG A 25 26.78 -1.44 -26.86
CA ARG A 25 25.79 -0.46 -27.35
C ARG A 25 24.40 -1.06 -27.52
N LYS A 26 24.31 -2.24 -28.14
CA LYS A 26 23.02 -2.96 -28.27
C LYS A 26 22.39 -3.31 -26.92
N LYS A 27 23.19 -3.71 -25.93
CA LYS A 27 22.66 -3.99 -24.58
C LYS A 27 22.13 -2.71 -23.91
N ILE A 28 22.86 -1.60 -24.03
CA ILE A 28 22.44 -0.30 -23.49
C ILE A 28 21.15 0.18 -24.16
N GLU A 29 21.05 0.07 -25.50
CA GLU A 29 19.84 0.41 -26.26
C GLU A 29 18.63 -0.41 -25.79
N ARG A 30 18.77 -1.73 -25.62
CA ARG A 30 17.69 -2.57 -25.10
C ARG A 30 17.25 -2.19 -23.69
N VAL A 31 18.20 -1.87 -22.81
CA VAL A 31 17.86 -1.44 -21.44
C VAL A 31 17.05 -0.14 -21.49
N ARG A 32 17.46 0.83 -22.31
CA ARG A 32 16.73 2.09 -22.50
C ARG A 32 15.33 1.87 -23.07
N GLU A 33 15.20 1.02 -24.09
CA GLU A 33 13.90 0.69 -24.69
C GLU A 33 12.95 0.06 -23.65
N ILE A 34 13.47 -0.86 -22.81
CA ILE A 34 12.69 -1.45 -21.71
C ILE A 34 12.30 -0.39 -20.68
N GLU A 35 13.20 0.53 -20.33
CA GLU A 35 12.91 1.63 -19.41
C GLU A 35 11.84 2.58 -19.97
N GLU A 36 11.90 2.94 -21.25
CA GLU A 36 10.90 3.76 -21.93
C GLU A 36 9.53 3.08 -21.99
N ILE A 37 9.49 1.78 -22.35
CA ILE A 37 8.25 0.99 -22.35
C ILE A 37 7.66 0.93 -20.93
N ARG A 38 8.50 0.75 -19.90
CA ARG A 38 8.03 0.75 -18.50
C ARG A 38 7.50 2.11 -18.06
N ALA A 39 8.19 3.19 -18.42
CA ALA A 39 7.76 4.54 -18.08
C ALA A 39 6.41 4.87 -18.72
N THR A 40 6.26 4.57 -20.02
CA THR A 40 5.01 4.81 -20.77
C THR A 40 3.86 3.94 -20.26
N GLU A 41 4.10 2.68 -19.91
CA GLU A 41 3.08 1.81 -19.34
C GLU A 41 2.64 2.28 -17.94
N ASN A 42 3.60 2.69 -17.09
CA ASN A 42 3.28 3.26 -15.79
C ASN A 42 2.45 4.55 -15.91
N GLU A 43 2.77 5.43 -16.87
CA GLU A 43 1.98 6.63 -17.12
C GLU A 43 0.57 6.28 -17.61
N ARG A 44 0.44 5.29 -18.49
CA ARG A 44 -0.84 4.79 -18.98
C ARG A 44 -1.70 4.25 -17.83
N ILE A 45 -1.12 3.45 -16.94
CA ILE A 45 -1.80 2.93 -15.75
C ILE A 45 -2.30 4.09 -14.90
N ARG A 46 -1.45 5.08 -14.59
CA ARG A 46 -1.83 6.26 -13.79
C ARG A 46 -2.99 7.02 -14.42
N ARG A 47 -2.94 7.28 -15.73
CA ARG A 47 -4.04 7.97 -16.45
C ARG A 47 -5.33 7.19 -16.33
N LYS A 48 -5.31 5.89 -16.59
CA LYS A 48 -6.50 5.03 -16.45
C LYS A 48 -7.04 5.05 -15.01
N THR A 49 -6.16 4.96 -14.01
CA THR A 49 -6.58 5.02 -12.60
C THR A 49 -7.18 6.38 -12.24
N ALA A 50 -6.72 7.49 -12.84
CA ALA A 50 -7.33 8.81 -12.69
C ALA A 50 -8.73 8.88 -13.27
N ASP A 51 -8.94 8.29 -14.45
CA ASP A 51 -10.26 8.21 -15.08
C ASP A 51 -11.23 7.38 -14.20
N ASP A 52 -10.81 6.19 -13.78
CA ASP A 52 -11.61 5.32 -12.90
C ASP A 52 -11.98 6.03 -11.56
N PHE A 53 -11.05 6.83 -11.04
CA PHE A 53 -11.26 7.60 -9.83
C PHE A 53 -12.25 8.77 -10.04
N HIS A 54 -12.13 9.51 -11.15
CA HIS A 54 -13.08 10.56 -11.51
C HIS A 54 -14.52 10.02 -11.57
N ASP A 55 -14.71 8.83 -12.13
CA ASP A 55 -16.01 8.17 -12.18
C ASP A 55 -16.52 7.75 -10.78
N GLU A 56 -15.65 7.20 -9.92
CA GLU A 56 -16.01 6.86 -8.54
C GLU A 56 -16.46 8.10 -7.75
N MET A 57 -15.77 9.23 -7.92
CA MET A 57 -16.15 10.51 -7.32
C MET A 57 -17.48 11.03 -7.84
N GLY A 58 -17.67 10.99 -9.17
CA GLY A 58 -18.92 11.40 -9.82
C GLY A 58 -20.14 10.66 -9.25
N ASN A 59 -19.99 9.35 -8.99
CA ASN A 59 -21.04 8.54 -8.35
C ASN A 59 -21.36 8.98 -6.92
N LYS A 60 -20.34 9.26 -6.09
CA LYS A 60 -20.55 9.74 -4.70
C LYS A 60 -21.18 11.14 -4.67
N LEU A 61 -20.74 12.05 -5.55
CA LEU A 61 -21.33 13.38 -5.71
C LEU A 61 -22.80 13.29 -6.15
N THR A 62 -23.10 12.40 -7.09
CA THR A 62 -24.49 12.13 -7.51
C THR A 62 -25.32 11.64 -6.33
N ARG A 63 -24.78 10.74 -5.50
CA ARG A 63 -25.47 10.27 -4.29
C ARG A 63 -25.73 11.40 -3.30
N ILE A 64 -24.75 12.28 -3.05
CA ILE A 64 -24.94 13.47 -2.20
C ILE A 64 -26.07 14.34 -2.74
N ARG A 65 -26.08 14.62 -4.06
CA ARG A 65 -27.16 15.37 -4.71
C ARG A 65 -28.54 14.74 -4.50
N VAL A 66 -28.65 13.43 -4.69
CA VAL A 66 -29.92 12.69 -4.47
C VAL A 66 -30.36 12.80 -3.01
N LEU A 67 -29.45 12.66 -2.04
CA LEU A 67 -29.78 12.80 -0.61
C LEU A 67 -30.25 14.22 -0.28
N CYS A 68 -29.62 15.25 -0.86
CA CYS A 68 -30.07 16.64 -0.74
C CYS A 68 -31.49 16.82 -1.30
N ASP A 69 -31.79 16.27 -2.48
CA ASP A 69 -33.13 16.33 -3.09
C ASP A 69 -34.19 15.64 -2.21
N LEU A 70 -33.83 14.52 -1.57
CA LEU A 70 -34.71 13.82 -0.63
C LEU A 70 -35.00 14.65 0.62
N ILE A 71 -34.00 15.36 1.15
CA ILE A 71 -34.17 16.28 2.29
C ILE A 71 -35.14 17.41 1.90
N LEU A 72 -34.92 18.05 0.75
CA LEU A 72 -35.77 19.14 0.27
C LEU A 72 -37.24 18.72 0.13
N ARG A 73 -37.50 17.46 -0.26
CA ARG A 73 -38.86 16.89 -0.35
C ARG A 73 -39.46 16.50 1.00
N LYS A 74 -38.66 16.09 1.98
CA LYS A 74 -39.12 15.66 3.31
C LYS A 74 -39.30 16.81 4.29
N LEU A 75 -38.61 17.94 4.10
CA LEU A 75 -38.81 19.17 4.88
C LEU A 75 -40.24 19.73 4.79
N SER A 76 -40.98 19.41 3.73
CA SER A 76 -42.41 19.75 3.58
C SER A 76 -43.37 18.94 4.49
N ASN A 77 -42.93 17.83 5.09
CA ASN A 77 -43.81 16.88 5.81
C ASN A 77 -43.54 16.78 7.33
N ASN A 78 -42.76 17.70 7.93
CA ASN A 78 -42.45 17.73 9.38
C ASN A 78 -41.77 16.48 10.00
N SER A 79 -41.16 15.59 9.19
CA SER A 79 -40.42 14.42 9.70
C SER A 79 -38.97 14.75 10.05
N SER A 80 -38.72 15.26 11.28
CA SER A 80 -37.40 15.71 11.73
C SER A 80 -36.33 14.61 11.76
N GLU A 81 -36.68 13.39 12.19
CA GLU A 81 -35.71 12.28 12.36
C GLU A 81 -35.16 11.74 11.03
N GLU A 82 -36.01 11.61 10.01
CA GLU A 82 -35.57 11.17 8.67
C GLU A 82 -34.65 12.19 8.00
N VAL A 83 -34.90 13.48 8.22
CA VAL A 83 -34.04 14.56 7.70
C VAL A 83 -32.66 14.52 8.36
N VAL A 84 -32.59 14.28 9.68
CA VAL A 84 -31.32 14.13 10.41
C VAL A 84 -30.53 12.93 9.87
N ASN A 85 -31.17 11.78 9.64
CA ASN A 85 -30.49 10.59 9.09
C ASN A 85 -29.94 10.83 7.67
N LEU A 86 -30.67 11.57 6.83
CA LEU A 86 -30.21 11.94 5.49
C LEU A 86 -29.03 12.92 5.54
N LEU A 87 -29.06 13.90 6.45
CA LEU A 87 -27.95 14.84 6.66
C LEU A 87 -26.69 14.12 7.17
N GLN A 88 -26.84 13.19 8.10
CA GLN A 88 -25.75 12.33 8.58
C GLN A 88 -25.14 11.53 7.42
N SER A 89 -25.99 10.94 6.57
CA SER A 89 -25.53 10.23 5.37
C SER A 89 -24.77 11.13 4.40
N ILE A 90 -25.19 12.39 4.21
CA ILE A 90 -24.45 13.35 3.36
C ILE A 90 -23.08 13.67 3.95
N SER A 91 -23.02 13.93 5.26
CA SER A 91 -21.78 14.21 5.97
C SER A 91 -20.78 13.06 5.81
N GLU A 92 -21.23 11.82 6.03
CA GLU A 92 -20.42 10.61 5.85
C GLU A 92 -19.94 10.45 4.41
N ASN A 93 -20.83 10.58 3.42
CA ASN A 93 -20.45 10.46 2.01
C ASN A 93 -19.43 11.53 1.59
N SER A 94 -19.58 12.75 2.09
CA SER A 94 -18.67 13.87 1.81
C SER A 94 -17.30 13.62 2.44
N GLN A 95 -17.26 13.14 3.69
CA GLN A 95 -16.02 12.79 4.37
C GLN A 95 -15.30 11.63 3.66
N HIS A 96 -16.04 10.60 3.24
CA HIS A 96 -15.48 9.50 2.46
C HIS A 96 -14.93 9.97 1.10
N LEU A 97 -15.62 10.89 0.43
CA LEU A 97 -15.13 11.48 -0.82
C LEU A 97 -13.83 12.24 -0.57
N TYR A 98 -13.80 13.12 0.43
CA TYR A 98 -12.61 13.91 0.79
C TYR A 98 -11.40 13.02 1.12
N ASN A 99 -11.56 12.06 2.04
CA ASN A 99 -10.50 11.14 2.43
C ASN A 99 -10.01 10.30 1.25
N GLY A 100 -10.94 9.78 0.45
CA GLY A 100 -10.63 9.03 -0.77
C GLY A 100 -9.84 9.85 -1.80
N THR A 101 -10.12 11.15 -1.89
CA THR A 101 -9.41 12.08 -2.79
C THR A 101 -7.97 12.26 -2.38
N ARG A 102 -7.75 12.54 -1.09
CA ARG A 102 -6.42 12.77 -0.57
C ARG A 102 -5.54 11.54 -0.73
N ASP A 103 -6.07 10.36 -0.42
CA ASP A 103 -5.34 9.10 -0.61
C ASP A 103 -5.06 8.82 -2.09
N PHE A 104 -6.00 9.15 -2.98
CA PHE A 104 -5.83 8.98 -4.42
C PHE A 104 -4.73 9.89 -4.98
N ILE A 105 -4.80 11.20 -4.70
CA ILE A 105 -3.80 12.19 -5.14
C ILE A 105 -2.41 11.77 -4.66
N TRP A 106 -2.31 11.33 -3.40
CA TRP A 106 -1.05 10.83 -2.86
C TRP A 106 -0.57 9.57 -3.61
N SER A 107 -1.47 8.63 -3.93
CA SER A 107 -1.11 7.40 -4.64
C SER A 107 -0.74 7.61 -6.10
N ILE A 108 -1.28 8.63 -6.79
CA ILE A 108 -0.96 8.88 -8.21
C ILE A 108 0.35 9.64 -8.42
N ASP A 109 0.89 10.29 -7.39
CA ASP A 109 2.19 10.96 -7.46
C ASP A 109 3.33 9.92 -7.54
N PRO A 110 4.17 9.96 -8.59
CA PRO A 110 5.34 9.08 -8.73
C PRO A 110 6.40 9.25 -7.63
N ASN A 111 6.49 10.43 -7.00
CA ASN A 111 7.44 10.65 -5.91
C ASN A 111 7.12 9.79 -4.68
N ASN A 112 5.89 9.29 -4.60
CA ASN A 112 5.42 8.45 -3.50
C ASN A 112 5.53 6.94 -3.79
N ASP A 113 6.22 6.52 -4.87
CA ASP A 113 6.31 5.11 -5.29
C ASP A 113 7.09 4.22 -4.32
N SER A 114 7.91 4.78 -3.44
CA SER A 114 8.72 3.97 -2.51
C SER A 114 7.90 3.42 -1.34
N PHE A 115 8.34 2.29 -0.79
CA PHE A 115 7.75 1.72 0.42
C PHE A 115 7.96 2.61 1.65
N TYR A 116 9.04 3.41 1.66
CA TYR A 116 9.27 4.42 2.69
C TYR A 116 8.13 5.45 2.73
N GLU A 117 7.74 6.00 1.58
CA GLU A 117 6.67 7.00 1.51
C GLU A 117 5.33 6.40 1.95
N LEU A 118 5.04 5.14 1.60
CA LEU A 118 3.88 4.44 2.13
C LEU A 118 3.94 4.30 3.66
N ALA A 119 5.10 3.97 4.22
CA ALA A 119 5.29 3.85 5.66
C ALA A 119 5.06 5.18 6.39
N ILE A 120 5.58 6.29 5.85
CA ILE A 120 5.31 7.64 6.36
C ILE A 120 3.82 7.97 6.29
N ARG A 121 3.17 7.73 5.14
CA ARG A 121 1.75 8.00 4.96
C ARG A 121 0.87 7.22 5.93
N MET A 122 1.23 5.96 6.20
CA MET A 122 0.53 5.09 7.15
C MET A 122 0.76 5.52 8.59
N LYS A 123 1.99 5.90 8.95
CA LYS A 123 2.33 6.47 10.26
C LYS A 123 1.51 7.73 10.52
N ASP A 124 1.55 8.69 9.60
CA ASP A 124 0.84 9.97 9.77
C ASP A 124 -0.66 9.78 9.92
N PHE A 125 -1.23 8.85 9.14
CA PHE A 125 -2.64 8.49 9.31
C PHE A 125 -2.91 7.84 10.67
N ALA A 126 -2.06 6.91 11.10
CA ALA A 126 -2.26 6.21 12.37
C ALA A 126 -2.09 7.13 13.59
N ASP A 127 -1.11 8.04 13.55
CA ASP A 127 -0.90 9.07 14.57
C ASP A 127 -2.16 9.93 14.71
N GLU A 128 -2.72 10.44 13.61
CA GLU A 128 -3.97 11.21 13.60
C GLU A 128 -5.19 10.36 14.04
N PHE A 129 -5.24 9.11 13.60
CA PHE A 129 -6.40 8.23 13.81
C PHE A 129 -6.51 7.74 15.26
N PHE A 130 -5.39 7.49 15.93
CA PHE A 130 -5.36 7.07 17.33
C PHE A 130 -5.22 8.25 18.31
N ASP A 131 -5.00 9.47 17.82
CA ASP A 131 -4.93 10.66 18.66
C ASP A 131 -6.22 10.82 19.50
N ASN A 132 -6.05 11.11 20.79
CA ASN A 132 -7.15 11.25 21.77
C ASN A 132 -8.07 10.03 21.94
N THR A 133 -7.72 8.85 21.42
CA THR A 133 -8.53 7.62 21.59
C THR A 133 -8.22 6.86 22.89
N GLY A 134 -7.12 7.20 23.57
CA GLY A 134 -6.62 6.48 24.75
C GLY A 134 -5.76 5.26 24.43
N ILE A 135 -5.56 4.96 23.14
CA ILE A 135 -4.62 3.92 22.67
C ILE A 135 -3.21 4.50 22.61
N ASP A 136 -2.25 3.80 23.20
CA ASP A 136 -0.82 4.06 23.09
C ASP A 136 -0.28 3.47 21.78
N PHE A 137 -0.08 4.33 20.78
CA PHE A 137 0.34 3.94 19.44
C PHE A 137 1.86 4.05 19.25
N HIS A 138 2.47 2.96 18.77
CA HIS A 138 3.89 2.87 18.49
C HIS A 138 4.15 2.54 17.01
N VAL A 139 5.18 3.17 16.45
CA VAL A 139 5.70 2.85 15.11
C VAL A 139 7.13 2.32 15.19
N ARG A 140 7.44 1.30 14.39
CA ARG A 140 8.78 0.68 14.33
C ARG A 140 9.22 0.42 12.90
N GLY A 141 10.54 0.44 12.68
CA GLY A 141 11.16 -0.03 11.43
C GLY A 141 11.10 0.92 10.24
N ILE A 142 10.67 2.18 10.44
CA ILE A 142 10.76 3.21 9.41
C ILE A 142 12.22 3.66 9.29
N SER A 143 12.84 3.35 8.15
CA SER A 143 14.21 3.77 7.84
C SER A 143 14.41 3.88 6.34
N ARG A 144 15.49 4.53 5.92
CA ARG A 144 15.81 4.74 4.49
C ARG A 144 16.05 3.46 3.70
N ILE A 145 16.25 2.31 4.35
CA ILE A 145 16.35 1.03 3.64
C ILE A 145 15.07 0.66 2.87
N LEU A 146 13.92 1.21 3.30
CA LEU A 146 12.63 1.01 2.65
C LEU A 146 12.55 1.69 1.26
N ASP A 147 13.38 2.70 0.97
CA ASP A 147 13.43 3.38 -0.33
C ASP A 147 13.84 2.44 -1.48
N ASN A 148 14.53 1.34 -1.16
CA ASN A 148 14.96 0.34 -2.12
C ASN A 148 13.81 -0.50 -2.70
N VAL A 149 12.61 -0.40 -2.12
CA VAL A 149 11.43 -1.14 -2.57
C VAL A 149 10.48 -0.16 -3.25
N GLN A 150 10.27 -0.36 -4.55
CA GLN A 150 9.34 0.42 -5.36
C GLN A 150 8.02 -0.33 -5.49
N LEU A 151 6.92 0.37 -5.26
CA LEU A 151 5.57 -0.17 -5.24
C LEU A 151 4.73 0.48 -6.34
N SER A 152 4.01 -0.35 -7.10
CA SER A 152 3.00 0.15 -8.02
C SER A 152 1.91 0.92 -7.26
N LEU A 153 1.24 1.84 -7.97
CA LEU A 153 0.11 2.60 -7.44
C LEU A 153 -0.92 1.69 -6.76
N ASP A 154 -1.30 0.59 -7.43
CA ASP A 154 -2.28 -0.36 -6.91
C ASP A 154 -1.82 -1.02 -5.61
N LYS A 155 -0.54 -1.43 -5.52
CA LYS A 155 0.04 -2.00 -4.29
C LYS A 155 -0.05 -1.01 -3.14
N ARG A 156 0.41 0.23 -3.35
CA ARG A 156 0.36 1.28 -2.31
C ARG A 156 -1.06 1.54 -1.84
N ARG A 157 -2.01 1.70 -2.77
CA ARG A 157 -3.42 1.94 -2.45
C ARG A 157 -4.05 0.79 -1.68
N GLN A 158 -3.88 -0.47 -2.12
CA GLN A 158 -4.50 -1.59 -1.42
C GLN A 158 -3.88 -1.83 -0.04
N ILE A 159 -2.56 -1.70 0.11
CA ILE A 159 -1.89 -1.82 1.42
C ILE A 159 -2.41 -0.74 2.38
N LEU A 160 -2.48 0.52 1.95
CA LEU A 160 -3.02 1.60 2.78
C LEU A 160 -4.45 1.28 3.24
N LEU A 161 -5.33 0.82 2.34
CA LEU A 161 -6.71 0.48 2.66
C LEU A 161 -6.83 -0.74 3.60
N ILE A 162 -5.97 -1.75 3.44
CA ILE A 162 -5.90 -2.90 4.37
C ILE A 162 -5.63 -2.42 5.79
N PHE A 163 -4.61 -1.58 5.97
CA PHE A 163 -4.22 -1.14 7.30
C PHE A 163 -5.16 -0.09 7.90
N LYS A 164 -5.83 0.73 7.09
CA LYS A 164 -6.93 1.59 7.57
C LYS A 164 -8.09 0.78 8.14
N GLU A 165 -8.50 -0.28 7.45
CA GLU A 165 -9.55 -1.19 7.93
C GLU A 165 -9.09 -1.92 9.19
N ALA A 166 -7.83 -2.37 9.25
CA ALA A 166 -7.25 -3.00 10.43
C ALA A 166 -7.26 -2.07 11.65
N MET A 167 -6.82 -0.80 11.50
CA MET A 167 -6.86 0.21 12.56
C MET A 167 -8.30 0.50 13.01
N THR A 168 -9.24 0.54 12.06
CA THR A 168 -10.67 0.72 12.36
C THR A 168 -11.22 -0.44 13.17
N ASN A 169 -10.85 -1.68 12.83
CA ASN A 169 -11.26 -2.87 13.57
C ASN A 169 -10.70 -2.85 15.01
N ILE A 170 -9.45 -2.44 15.18
CA ILE A 170 -8.84 -2.27 16.51
C ILE A 170 -9.68 -1.28 17.33
N LEU A 171 -9.89 -0.07 16.82
CA LEU A 171 -10.60 0.98 17.55
C LEU A 171 -12.04 0.58 17.93
N LYS A 172 -12.72 -0.16 17.06
CA LYS A 172 -14.12 -0.57 17.29
C LYS A 172 -14.28 -1.82 18.16
N HIS A 173 -13.32 -2.75 18.14
CA HIS A 173 -13.56 -4.10 18.64
C HIS A 173 -12.52 -4.62 19.64
N SER A 174 -11.25 -4.17 19.55
CA SER A 174 -10.15 -4.82 20.29
C SER A 174 -10.16 -4.54 21.80
N ARG A 175 -10.65 -3.37 22.23
CA ARG A 175 -10.40 -2.83 23.60
C ARG A 175 -8.90 -2.80 23.97
N ALA A 176 -8.03 -2.73 22.97
CA ALA A 176 -6.59 -2.63 23.14
C ALA A 176 -6.19 -1.34 23.86
N LYS A 177 -5.08 -1.41 24.57
CA LYS A 177 -4.40 -0.25 25.16
C LYS A 177 -3.18 0.15 24.35
N THR A 178 -2.55 -0.81 23.67
CA THR A 178 -1.33 -0.60 22.91
C THR A 178 -1.48 -1.16 21.51
N VAL A 179 -1.06 -0.36 20.53
CA VAL A 179 -1.05 -0.75 19.12
C VAL A 179 0.34 -0.48 18.55
N THR A 180 0.90 -1.44 17.83
CA THR A 180 2.20 -1.30 17.18
C THR A 180 2.06 -1.51 15.68
N LEU A 181 2.51 -0.52 14.90
CA LEU A 181 2.68 -0.62 13.46
C LEU A 181 4.17 -0.79 13.15
N GLU A 182 4.54 -1.87 12.46
CA GLU A 182 5.92 -2.23 12.19
C GLU A 182 6.15 -2.45 10.69
N PHE A 183 7.26 -1.92 10.19
CA PHE A 183 7.72 -2.07 8.82
C PHE A 183 9.05 -2.85 8.80
N ARG A 184 9.17 -3.82 7.91
CA ARG A 184 10.40 -4.60 7.73
C ARG A 184 10.75 -4.70 6.25
N GLN A 185 12.05 -4.69 5.96
CA GLN A 185 12.58 -4.92 4.62
C GLN A 185 13.81 -5.83 4.73
N ARG A 186 13.88 -6.84 3.86
CA ARG A 186 15.04 -7.73 3.75
C ARG A 186 15.17 -8.21 2.31
N ARG A 187 16.36 -8.07 1.71
CA ARG A 187 16.68 -8.59 0.36
C ARG A 187 15.69 -8.18 -0.75
N GLY A 188 15.14 -6.97 -0.66
CA GLY A 188 14.18 -6.46 -1.66
C GLY A 188 12.72 -6.84 -1.39
N HIS A 189 12.48 -7.70 -0.40
CA HIS A 189 11.15 -8.02 0.12
C HIS A 189 10.75 -7.17 1.30
N PHE A 190 9.45 -7.03 1.54
CA PHE A 190 8.95 -6.22 2.63
C PHE A 190 7.77 -6.84 3.36
N ALA A 191 7.61 -6.45 4.62
CA ALA A 191 6.41 -6.70 5.38
C ALA A 191 5.94 -5.46 6.12
N VAL A 192 4.63 -5.40 6.30
CA VAL A 192 3.97 -4.46 7.20
C VAL A 192 3.17 -5.30 8.19
N SER A 193 3.25 -4.97 9.47
CA SER A 193 2.40 -5.60 10.47
C SER A 193 1.78 -4.59 11.40
N LEU A 194 0.52 -4.84 11.78
CA LEU A 194 -0.20 -4.11 12.79
C LEU A 194 -0.60 -5.10 13.88
N SER A 195 -0.22 -4.83 15.12
CA SER A 195 -0.56 -5.66 16.28
C SER A 195 -1.18 -4.82 17.39
N ASP A 196 -2.19 -5.38 18.05
CA ASP A 196 -2.82 -4.83 19.25
C ASP A 196 -2.77 -5.83 20.41
N ASP A 197 -2.89 -5.33 21.64
CA ASP A 197 -2.95 -6.11 22.88
C ASP A 197 -4.39 -6.31 23.40
N GLY A 198 -5.37 -6.30 22.50
CA GLY A 198 -6.78 -6.38 22.84
C GLY A 198 -7.26 -7.77 23.20
N ILE A 199 -8.58 -7.95 23.18
CA ILE A 199 -9.25 -9.21 23.56
C ILE A 199 -9.16 -10.32 22.49
N GLY A 200 -8.65 -9.98 21.30
CA GLY A 200 -8.65 -10.80 20.10
C GLY A 200 -10.01 -11.40 19.71
N PHE A 201 -9.99 -12.38 18.83
CA PHE A 201 -11.17 -13.07 18.31
C PHE A 201 -10.82 -14.44 17.70
N ASP A 202 -11.82 -15.31 17.57
CA ASP A 202 -11.66 -16.57 16.86
C ASP A 202 -11.65 -16.34 15.34
N THR A 203 -10.47 -16.48 14.73
CA THR A 203 -10.26 -16.32 13.29
C THR A 203 -10.96 -17.37 12.43
N ALA A 204 -11.30 -18.54 12.99
CA ALA A 204 -12.01 -19.61 12.27
C ALA A 204 -13.52 -19.34 12.20
N ILE A 205 -14.07 -18.62 13.18
CA ILE A 205 -15.52 -18.36 13.28
C ILE A 205 -15.88 -16.97 12.75
N THR A 206 -14.97 -16.00 12.87
CA THR A 206 -15.25 -14.60 12.57
C THR A 206 -14.99 -14.26 11.10
N GLU A 207 -16.04 -14.21 10.28
CA GLU A 207 -16.01 -13.65 8.93
C GLU A 207 -16.81 -12.35 8.80
N GLY A 208 -16.27 -11.27 9.35
CA GLY A 208 -16.82 -9.93 9.17
C GLY A 208 -16.57 -9.36 7.76
N GLN A 209 -17.39 -8.39 7.35
CA GLN A 209 -17.19 -7.67 6.08
C GLN A 209 -15.79 -7.02 5.98
N GLY A 210 -15.26 -6.51 7.10
CA GLY A 210 -13.92 -5.91 7.17
C GLY A 210 -12.80 -6.92 6.87
N LEU A 211 -12.83 -8.12 7.48
CA LEU A 211 -11.83 -9.16 7.23
C LEU A 211 -11.89 -9.70 5.80
N ARG A 212 -13.10 -9.85 5.24
CA ARG A 212 -13.28 -10.22 3.82
C ARG A 212 -12.71 -9.16 2.87
N SER A 213 -12.96 -7.87 3.17
CA SER A 213 -12.39 -6.74 2.44
C SER A 213 -10.86 -6.77 2.49
N ILE A 214 -10.27 -6.92 3.68
CA ILE A 214 -8.83 -7.02 3.89
C ILE A 214 -8.21 -8.18 3.07
N ARG A 215 -8.77 -9.39 3.15
CA ARG A 215 -8.28 -10.56 2.39
C ARG A 215 -8.39 -10.36 0.88
N SER A 216 -9.53 -9.85 0.42
CA SER A 216 -9.76 -9.56 -1.01
C SER A 216 -8.75 -8.55 -1.57
N ARG A 217 -8.45 -7.51 -0.80
CA ARG A 217 -7.46 -6.48 -1.18
C ARG A 217 -6.05 -7.03 -1.28
N ALA A 218 -5.65 -7.89 -0.34
CA ALA A 218 -4.34 -8.55 -0.38
C ALA A 218 -4.20 -9.44 -1.63
N ASN A 219 -5.23 -10.25 -1.91
CA ASN A 219 -5.27 -11.10 -3.10
C ASN A 219 -5.21 -10.29 -4.40
N LYS A 220 -5.84 -9.11 -4.45
CA LYS A 220 -5.84 -8.24 -5.64
C LYS A 220 -4.43 -7.77 -6.05
N ILE A 221 -3.48 -7.75 -5.11
CA ILE A 221 -2.11 -7.28 -5.36
C ILE A 221 -1.08 -8.39 -5.21
N ASP A 222 -1.53 -9.65 -5.32
CA ASP A 222 -0.72 -10.86 -5.18
C ASP A 222 0.09 -10.91 -3.87
N GLY A 223 -0.42 -10.26 -2.82
CA GLY A 223 0.20 -10.22 -1.51
C GLY A 223 -0.30 -11.34 -0.60
N ILE A 224 0.52 -11.71 0.38
CA ILE A 224 0.16 -12.71 1.38
C ILE A 224 -0.24 -11.99 2.67
N LEU A 225 -1.38 -12.41 3.20
CA LEU A 225 -1.92 -11.88 4.43
C LEU A 225 -1.99 -13.00 5.47
N SER A 226 -1.39 -12.75 6.63
CA SER A 226 -1.55 -13.56 7.83
C SER A 226 -2.31 -12.76 8.89
N ILE A 227 -3.32 -13.40 9.48
CA ILE A 227 -4.08 -12.83 10.60
C ILE A 227 -4.02 -13.87 11.72
N THR A 228 -3.40 -13.50 12.83
CA THR A 228 -3.36 -14.31 14.05
C THR A 228 -4.05 -13.53 15.15
N SER A 229 -4.95 -14.17 15.88
CA SER A 229 -5.67 -13.55 16.98
C SER A 229 -5.90 -14.56 18.08
N ASP A 230 -5.68 -14.15 19.33
CA ASP A 230 -5.87 -14.93 20.53
C ASP A 230 -6.28 -14.02 21.70
N GLN A 231 -6.29 -14.54 22.93
CA GLN A 231 -6.68 -13.74 24.11
C GLN A 231 -5.69 -12.60 24.46
N HIS A 232 -4.55 -12.52 23.78
CA HIS A 232 -3.53 -11.49 23.97
C HIS A 232 -3.54 -10.43 22.85
N GLY A 233 -4.50 -10.52 21.93
CA GLY A 233 -4.75 -9.49 20.93
C GLY A 233 -4.77 -10.02 19.50
N THR A 234 -4.57 -9.13 18.55
CA THR A 234 -4.56 -9.48 17.11
C THR A 234 -3.30 -8.96 16.45
N LYS A 235 -2.77 -9.75 15.52
CA LYS A 235 -1.69 -9.34 14.62
C LYS A 235 -2.08 -9.63 13.17
N ILE A 236 -2.02 -8.58 12.35
CA ILE A 236 -2.19 -8.65 10.91
C ILE A 236 -0.85 -8.38 10.26
N VAL A 237 -0.40 -9.28 9.39
CA VAL A 237 0.86 -9.17 8.64
C VAL A 237 0.57 -9.26 7.15
N PHE A 238 1.05 -8.28 6.41
CA PHE A 238 1.07 -8.27 4.95
C PHE A 238 2.50 -8.44 4.44
N THR A 239 2.72 -9.35 3.49
CA THR A 239 4.01 -9.54 2.80
C THR A 239 3.83 -9.59 1.28
N ASP A 240 4.90 -9.27 0.56
CA ASP A 240 4.95 -9.30 -0.91
C ASP A 240 5.21 -10.69 -1.52
N SER A 241 5.73 -11.64 -0.75
CA SER A 241 6.00 -13.02 -1.19
C SER A 241 6.03 -14.02 -0.02
N GLN A 242 5.94 -15.33 -0.31
CA GLN A 242 5.99 -16.37 0.72
C GLN A 242 7.40 -16.55 1.29
N GLU A 243 8.44 -16.30 0.49
CA GLU A 243 9.83 -16.30 0.94
C GLU A 243 10.07 -15.22 2.00
N THR A 244 9.36 -14.09 1.90
CA THR A 244 9.38 -12.98 2.87
C THR A 244 8.93 -13.42 4.26
N THR A 245 7.94 -14.30 4.35
CA THR A 245 7.43 -14.80 5.63
C THR A 245 8.53 -15.56 6.37
N ALA A 246 9.19 -16.53 5.72
CA ALA A 246 10.29 -17.29 6.34
C ALA A 246 11.49 -16.39 6.70
N LEU A 247 11.89 -15.48 5.79
CA LEU A 247 13.02 -14.58 5.98
C LEU A 247 12.84 -13.56 7.13
N LEU A 248 11.60 -13.26 7.52
CA LEU A 248 11.32 -12.30 8.60
C LEU A 248 11.05 -12.96 9.96
N TYR A 249 10.79 -14.28 9.99
CA TYR A 249 10.58 -15.07 11.21
C TYR A 249 11.83 -15.86 11.68
N GLU A 250 12.86 -16.05 10.83
CA GLU A 250 14.12 -16.72 11.20
C GLU A 250 14.88 -16.06 12.37
N HIS A 251 14.61 -14.79 12.71
CA HIS A 251 15.32 -14.06 13.77
C HIS A 251 14.50 -13.77 15.03
N THR A 252 13.21 -14.15 15.09
CA THR A 252 12.45 -14.08 16.36
C THR A 252 12.96 -15.11 17.37
N THR A 253 13.47 -16.25 16.91
CA THR A 253 14.04 -17.30 17.78
C THR A 253 15.41 -16.98 18.37
N GLU A 254 16.22 -16.11 17.75
CA GLU A 254 17.57 -15.77 18.28
C GLU A 254 17.56 -14.62 19.30
N ARG A 255 16.45 -13.87 19.40
CA ARG A 255 16.35 -12.73 20.33
C ARG A 255 15.75 -13.12 21.69
N ASP A 256 14.99 -14.21 21.75
CA ASP A 256 14.43 -14.75 23.00
C ASP A 256 15.37 -15.75 23.71
N GLU A 257 16.52 -16.11 23.12
CA GLU A 257 17.54 -16.98 23.74
C GLU A 257 18.69 -16.21 24.44
N ASN A 258 18.70 -14.88 24.39
CA ASN A 258 19.79 -14.05 24.94
C ASN A 258 19.36 -13.03 26.02
N ASP A 259 18.14 -13.15 26.57
CA ASP A 259 17.70 -12.41 27.77
C ASP A 259 17.42 -13.37 28.95
#